data_AF-A0A965CGI2-F1
#
_entry.id   AF-A0A965CGI2-F1
#
_cell.length_a   1.000
_cell.length_b   1.000
_cell.length_c   1.000
_cell.angle_alpha   90.00
_cell.angle_beta   90.00
_cell.angle_gamma   90.00
#
_symmetry.space_group_name_H-M   'P 1'
#
loop_
_entity.id
_entity.type
_entity.pdbx_description
1 polymer ?
#
loop_
_entity_poly.entity_id
_entity_poly.type
_entity_poly.pdbx_seq_one_letter_code
_entity_poly.pdbx_strand_id
1 'polypeptide(L)'
;MRARYLKPIVALVLFATLGSVQSASASPGVSGISTTAYNEGTDKAAVFYNPLVVSGINLTLPPASFNELNNNPGTTVYQTASVTITTADGVTTTLNNIGVRLKGQATRTNLYGKAPMKLKFDAFVPDQKFLGLTRMTLNSMVQDPSFVHEDSAYRLYRAMGITAPRTTYSWVKVNGADFGLYMNVESVDSQMLKRWMTVRHLYSSNCYLADITPSQSGCYDTNYGDDDRSDLRAAIATSNFDGADWWREINKVADMNAVINLMATDIYTSNWDGYTDVVQNNYYLAFDTAGKFRIIPWGQDGAFPMDPSAQLDWL
;
A
#
# COMPACT_ATOMS: atom_id res chain seq x y z
N MET A 1 28.98 -50.96 -41.30
CA MET A 1 28.00 -50.48 -42.30
C MET A 1 27.19 -49.36 -41.67
N ARG A 2 27.18 -48.17 -42.28
CA ARG A 2 26.47 -46.98 -41.81
C ARG A 2 24.97 -47.11 -42.13
N ALA A 3 24.11 -47.02 -41.11
CA ALA A 3 22.66 -46.87 -41.31
C ALA A 3 22.31 -45.38 -41.33
N ARG A 4 21.79 -44.90 -42.47
CA ARG A 4 21.21 -43.56 -42.64
C ARG A 4 19.78 -43.57 -42.09
N TYR A 5 19.47 -42.66 -41.17
CA TYR A 5 18.09 -42.26 -40.86
C TYR A 5 17.89 -40.83 -41.36
N LEU A 6 17.03 -40.67 -42.38
CA LEU A 6 16.52 -39.36 -42.82
C LEU A 6 15.43 -38.89 -41.84
N LYS A 7 15.52 -37.64 -41.37
CA LYS A 7 14.41 -36.94 -40.70
C LYS A 7 13.53 -36.26 -41.75
N PRO A 8 12.19 -36.30 -41.66
CA PRO A 8 11.34 -35.47 -42.51
C PRO A 8 11.35 -34.02 -42.01
N ILE A 9 11.46 -33.08 -42.95
CA ILE A 9 11.29 -31.64 -42.71
C ILE A 9 9.77 -31.37 -42.78
N VAL A 10 9.17 -30.96 -41.68
CA VAL A 10 7.80 -30.42 -41.65
C VAL A 10 7.91 -28.91 -41.85
N ALA A 11 7.40 -28.42 -42.98
CA ALA A 11 7.29 -27.00 -43.25
C ALA A 11 6.07 -26.44 -42.49
N LEU A 12 6.33 -25.55 -41.51
CA LEU A 12 5.30 -24.80 -40.81
C LEU A 12 4.88 -23.60 -41.69
N VAL A 13 3.67 -23.62 -42.23
CA VAL A 13 3.09 -22.48 -42.95
C VAL A 13 2.44 -21.56 -41.93
N LEU A 14 3.06 -20.40 -41.67
CA LEU A 14 2.47 -19.34 -40.85
C LEU A 14 1.45 -18.56 -41.69
N PHE A 15 0.17 -18.64 -41.34
CA PHE A 15 -0.84 -17.70 -41.85
C PHE A 15 -0.75 -16.40 -41.05
N ALA A 16 -0.28 -15.33 -41.69
CA ALA A 16 -0.35 -13.97 -41.13
C ALA A 16 -1.74 -13.39 -41.41
N THR A 17 -2.59 -13.33 -40.39
CA THR A 17 -3.82 -12.53 -40.43
C THR A 17 -3.46 -11.07 -40.12
N LEU A 18 -3.59 -10.20 -41.13
CA LEU A 18 -3.49 -8.75 -40.98
C LEU A 18 -4.76 -8.24 -40.27
N GLY A 19 -4.74 -8.26 -38.94
CA GLY A 19 -5.68 -7.52 -38.11
C GLY A 19 -5.35 -6.03 -38.15
N SER A 20 -6.36 -5.18 -38.37
CA SER A 20 -6.25 -3.73 -38.31
C SER A 20 -5.72 -3.29 -36.94
N VAL A 21 -4.55 -2.65 -36.93
CA VAL A 21 -3.93 -2.10 -35.72
C VAL A 21 -4.76 -0.92 -35.26
N GLN A 22 -5.59 -1.12 -34.24
CA GLN A 22 -6.22 -0.01 -33.53
C GLN A 22 -5.15 0.60 -32.64
N SER A 23 -4.64 1.77 -33.02
CA SER A 23 -3.69 2.53 -32.21
C SER A 23 -4.35 2.86 -30.88
N ALA A 24 -3.93 2.19 -29.82
CA ALA A 24 -4.26 2.60 -28.45
C ALA A 24 -3.62 3.97 -28.24
N SER A 25 -4.44 5.03 -28.22
CA SER A 25 -3.99 6.34 -27.77
C SER A 25 -3.78 6.23 -26.26
N ALA A 26 -2.53 6.23 -25.82
CA ALA A 26 -2.20 6.42 -24.42
C ALA A 26 -2.89 7.71 -23.93
N SER A 27 -3.56 7.65 -22.78
CA SER A 27 -3.97 8.85 -22.06
C SER A 27 -2.76 9.77 -21.92
N PRO A 28 -2.91 11.10 -22.09
CA PRO A 28 -1.79 12.00 -21.92
C PRO A 28 -1.16 11.77 -20.55
N GLY A 29 0.15 11.53 -20.53
CA GLY A 29 0.92 11.43 -19.30
C GLY A 29 0.67 12.68 -18.45
N VAL A 30 0.51 12.48 -17.14
CA VAL A 30 0.32 13.58 -16.19
C VAL A 30 1.46 14.58 -16.39
N SER A 31 1.12 15.73 -16.96
CA SER A 31 2.06 16.82 -17.19
C SER A 31 2.29 17.50 -15.85
N GLY A 32 3.41 17.24 -15.17
CA GLY A 32 3.56 17.81 -13.84
C GLY A 32 4.80 17.53 -13.01
N ILE A 33 5.87 16.88 -13.50
CA ILE A 33 7.14 16.91 -12.74
C ILE A 33 7.83 18.25 -13.01
N SER A 34 7.18 19.33 -12.56
CA SER A 34 7.78 20.65 -12.41
C SER A 34 8.67 20.61 -11.19
N THR A 35 9.95 20.85 -11.41
CA THR A 35 10.95 21.02 -10.36
C THR A 35 10.53 22.17 -9.44
N THR A 36 10.63 21.93 -8.12
CA THR A 36 10.41 22.81 -6.94
C THR A 36 9.08 22.84 -6.18
N ALA A 37 8.04 22.08 -6.55
CA ALA A 37 6.97 21.77 -5.59
C ALA A 37 6.33 20.40 -5.88
N TYR A 38 6.92 19.32 -5.38
CA TYR A 38 6.22 18.05 -5.31
C TYR A 38 5.09 18.18 -4.30
N ASN A 39 3.85 18.18 -4.78
CA ASN A 39 2.66 18.26 -3.96
C ASN A 39 1.58 17.37 -4.59
N GLU A 40 1.37 16.20 -4.00
CA GLU A 40 0.34 15.27 -4.45
C GLU A 40 -0.90 15.36 -3.57
N GLY A 41 -1.96 15.94 -4.11
CA GLY A 41 -3.23 16.16 -3.42
C GLY A 41 -3.49 17.63 -3.11
N THR A 42 -4.72 17.93 -2.69
CA THR A 42 -5.18 19.28 -2.33
C THR A 42 -5.56 19.38 -0.85
N ASP A 43 -5.43 18.28 -0.11
CA ASP A 43 -5.68 18.23 1.32
C ASP A 43 -4.54 18.87 2.12
N LYS A 44 -4.82 19.19 3.39
CA LYS A 44 -3.86 19.85 4.28
C LYS A 44 -2.56 19.06 4.48
N ALA A 45 -2.58 17.74 4.37
CA ALA A 45 -1.39 16.91 4.57
C ALA A 45 -0.52 16.80 3.32
N ALA A 46 -0.97 17.30 2.16
CA ALA A 46 -0.24 17.18 0.90
C ALA A 46 1.15 17.86 0.95
N VAL A 47 1.27 18.97 1.68
CA VAL A 47 2.56 19.64 1.93
C VAL A 47 3.56 18.81 2.71
N PHE A 48 3.08 17.83 3.49
CA PHE A 48 3.92 16.96 4.30
C PHE A 48 4.33 15.69 3.54
N TYR A 49 3.52 15.21 2.61
CA TYR A 49 3.84 14.06 1.78
C TYR A 49 4.69 14.44 0.57
N ASN A 50 5.97 14.77 0.83
CA ASN A 50 6.95 15.12 -0.19
C ASN A 50 8.24 14.27 -0.04
N PRO A 51 8.46 13.26 -0.90
CA PRO A 51 9.60 12.36 -0.79
C PRO A 51 10.92 12.96 -1.28
N LEU A 52 10.93 14.21 -1.76
CA LEU A 52 12.16 14.92 -2.16
C LEU A 52 12.86 15.62 -0.99
N VAL A 53 12.24 15.61 0.18
CA VAL A 53 12.72 16.29 1.39
C VAL A 53 12.53 15.40 2.61
N VAL A 54 13.28 15.69 3.68
CA VAL A 54 13.23 14.93 4.93
C VAL A 54 12.63 15.80 6.02
N SER A 55 11.50 15.36 6.58
CA SER A 55 10.90 16.00 7.76
C SER A 55 11.49 15.45 9.06
N GLY A 56 11.53 16.24 10.13
CA GLY A 56 11.95 15.79 11.45
C GLY A 56 10.78 15.25 12.28
N ILE A 57 10.96 14.10 12.91
CA ILE A 57 10.00 13.51 13.86
C ILE A 57 10.72 13.23 15.18
N ASN A 58 10.38 13.97 16.22
CA ASN A 58 10.95 13.79 17.55
C ASN A 58 9.88 13.29 18.53
N LEU A 59 10.02 12.04 18.95
CA LEU A 59 9.16 11.39 19.93
C LEU A 59 9.73 11.51 21.33
N THR A 60 8.88 11.89 22.28
CA THR A 60 9.18 11.86 23.71
C THR A 60 8.21 10.91 24.40
N LEU A 61 8.74 9.82 24.94
CA LEU A 61 7.99 8.78 25.64
C LEU A 61 8.31 8.85 27.14
N PRO A 62 7.28 8.85 28.01
CA PRO A 62 7.48 8.60 29.43
C PRO A 62 8.18 7.25 29.67
N PRO A 63 8.94 7.09 30.77
CA PRO A 63 9.64 5.84 31.08
C PRO A 63 8.74 4.60 31.06
N ALA A 64 7.51 4.71 31.57
CA ALA A 64 6.55 3.60 31.56
C ALA A 64 6.21 3.14 30.14
N SER A 65 5.92 4.09 29.23
CA SER A 65 5.62 3.80 27.83
C SER A 65 6.82 3.24 27.09
N PHE A 66 8.02 3.79 27.31
CA PHE A 66 9.26 3.26 26.73
C PHE A 66 9.52 1.82 27.19
N ASN A 67 9.37 1.54 28.48
CA ASN A 67 9.55 0.21 29.04
C ASN A 67 8.51 -0.78 28.52
N GLU A 68 7.24 -0.37 28.42
CA GLU A 68 6.17 -1.23 27.89
C GLU A 68 6.43 -1.63 26.44
N LEU A 69 6.81 -0.67 25.57
CA LEU A 69 7.13 -0.98 24.17
C LEU A 69 8.37 -1.86 24.02
N ASN A 70 9.29 -1.82 24.99
CA ASN A 70 10.47 -2.67 24.99
C ASN A 70 10.20 -4.09 25.50
N ASN A 71 9.42 -4.20 26.56
CA ASN A 71 9.08 -5.48 27.19
C ASN A 71 8.02 -6.24 26.38
N ASN A 72 7.09 -5.51 25.75
CA ASN A 72 5.96 -6.05 25.01
C ASN A 72 5.90 -5.47 23.59
N PRO A 73 6.91 -5.69 22.72
CA PRO A 73 6.97 -5.07 21.39
C PRO A 73 5.82 -5.49 20.44
N GLY A 74 5.08 -6.54 20.78
CA GLY A 74 3.89 -7.00 20.04
C GLY A 74 2.57 -6.39 20.52
N THR A 75 2.58 -5.52 21.54
CA THR A 75 1.34 -4.94 22.09
C THR A 75 0.55 -4.16 21.03
N THR A 76 -0.75 -4.41 20.98
CA THR A 76 -1.68 -3.64 20.14
C THR A 76 -2.21 -2.40 20.85
N VAL A 77 -1.97 -2.28 22.16
CA VAL A 77 -2.38 -1.15 23.00
C VAL A 77 -1.42 0.01 22.77
N TYR A 78 -1.96 1.16 22.37
CA TYR A 78 -1.19 2.39 22.22
C TYR A 78 -0.66 2.87 23.57
N GLN A 79 0.61 3.26 23.60
CA GLN A 79 1.29 3.86 24.73
C GLN A 79 1.36 5.39 24.55
N THR A 80 1.24 6.14 25.63
CA THR A 80 1.25 7.61 25.58
C THR A 80 2.62 8.15 25.18
N ALA A 81 2.65 9.15 24.31
CA ALA A 81 3.84 9.90 23.93
C ALA A 81 3.48 11.36 23.57
N SER A 82 4.50 12.19 23.41
CA SER A 82 4.41 13.45 22.67
C SER A 82 5.24 13.34 21.39
N VAL A 83 4.82 14.02 20.33
CA VAL A 83 5.57 14.13 19.08
C VAL A 83 5.74 15.59 18.71
N THR A 84 6.95 15.95 18.27
CA THR A 84 7.22 17.21 17.58
C THR A 84 7.58 16.88 16.13
N ILE A 85 6.81 17.41 15.21
CA ILE A 85 6.96 17.22 13.77
C ILE A 85 7.45 18.53 13.18
N THR A 86 8.62 18.51 12.56
CA THR A 86 9.17 19.63 11.80
C THR A 86 9.09 19.29 10.33
N THR A 87 8.19 19.92 9.59
CA THR A 87 8.09 19.74 8.14
C THR A 87 9.29 20.35 7.43
N ALA A 88 9.54 19.95 6.18
CA ALA A 88 10.72 20.35 5.43
C ALA A 88 10.86 21.86 5.18
N ASP A 89 9.74 22.59 5.21
CA ASP A 89 9.69 24.07 5.16
C ASP A 89 10.00 24.73 6.51
N GLY A 90 10.32 23.95 7.55
CA GLY A 90 10.69 24.41 8.88
C GLY A 90 9.51 24.60 9.84
N VAL A 91 8.26 24.42 9.39
CA VAL A 91 7.10 24.54 10.28
C VAL A 91 7.12 23.42 11.31
N THR A 92 7.02 23.79 12.59
CA THR A 92 7.10 22.83 13.70
C THR A 92 5.76 22.75 14.43
N THR A 93 5.22 21.54 14.57
CA THR A 93 3.98 21.25 15.29
C THR A 93 4.25 20.22 16.38
N THR A 94 3.87 20.54 17.62
CA THR A 94 3.93 19.60 18.75
C THR A 94 2.55 19.13 19.12
N LEU A 95 2.39 17.81 19.23
CA LEU A 95 1.19 17.14 19.69
C LEU A 95 1.51 16.33 20.95
N ASN A 96 0.77 16.58 22.01
CA ASN A 96 0.93 15.88 23.29
C ASN A 96 -0.12 14.79 23.42
N ASN A 97 0.15 13.81 24.28
CA ASN A 97 -0.79 12.71 24.59
C ASN A 97 -1.27 11.98 23.32
N ILE A 98 -0.35 11.70 22.42
CA ILE A 98 -0.58 10.82 21.27
C ILE A 98 -0.37 9.36 21.69
N GLY A 99 -0.88 8.43 20.90
CA GLY A 99 -0.57 7.01 21.01
C GLY A 99 0.60 6.62 20.12
N VAL A 100 1.52 5.81 20.65
CA VAL A 100 2.55 5.08 19.90
C VAL A 100 2.41 3.59 20.16
N ARG A 101 2.54 2.78 19.12
CA ARG A 101 2.78 1.33 19.23
C ARG A 101 3.77 0.88 18.18
N LEU A 102 4.44 -0.25 18.43
CA LEU A 102 5.31 -0.87 17.43
C LEU A 102 4.45 -1.65 16.41
N LYS A 103 5.00 -1.87 15.21
CA LYS A 103 4.32 -2.60 14.12
C LYS A 103 5.23 -3.62 13.44
N GLY A 104 4.70 -4.22 12.38
CA GLY A 104 5.39 -5.22 11.56
C GLY A 104 5.20 -6.63 12.10
N GLN A 105 5.40 -7.63 11.25
CA GLN A 105 5.53 -9.04 11.65
C GLN A 105 7.02 -9.41 11.57
N ALA A 106 7.57 -9.48 10.36
CA ALA A 106 8.98 -9.81 10.12
C ALA A 106 9.95 -8.72 10.63
N THR A 107 9.60 -7.44 10.47
CA THR A 107 10.45 -6.31 10.88
C THR A 107 10.29 -5.91 12.35
N ARG A 108 9.50 -6.67 13.13
CA ARG A 108 9.17 -6.27 14.50
C ARG A 108 10.42 -6.38 15.37
N THR A 109 10.73 -5.30 16.06
CA THR A 109 11.77 -5.24 17.09
C THR A 109 11.32 -4.25 18.16
N ASN A 110 12.12 -4.07 19.22
CA ASN A 110 11.88 -3.08 20.26
C ASN A 110 12.67 -1.78 20.01
N LEU A 111 12.56 -0.81 20.93
CA LEU A 111 13.20 0.51 20.80
C LEU A 111 14.72 0.48 21.04
N TYR A 112 15.33 -0.66 21.33
CA TYR A 112 16.79 -0.82 21.26
C TYR A 112 17.27 -1.09 19.82
N GLY A 113 16.35 -1.45 18.91
CA GLY A 113 16.60 -1.52 17.48
C GLY A 113 15.82 -0.47 16.71
N LYS A 114 15.89 -0.55 15.37
CA LYS A 114 15.17 0.35 14.47
C LYS A 114 13.71 -0.10 14.29
N ALA A 115 12.90 0.04 15.34
CA ALA A 115 11.52 -0.41 15.34
C ALA A 115 10.63 0.45 14.42
N PRO A 116 9.81 -0.16 13.54
CA PRO A 116 8.75 0.56 12.85
C PRO A 116 7.59 0.86 13.82
N MET A 117 6.99 2.04 13.67
CA MET A 117 6.03 2.58 14.63
C MET A 117 4.74 3.03 13.95
N LYS A 118 3.62 2.94 14.67
CA LYS A 118 2.38 3.65 14.33
C LYS A 118 2.09 4.68 15.40
N LEU A 119 1.80 5.90 14.96
CA LEU A 119 1.36 7.01 15.80
C LEU A 119 -0.13 7.21 15.57
N LYS A 120 -0.90 7.41 16.64
CA LYS A 120 -2.32 7.78 16.60
C LYS A 120 -2.49 9.07 17.39
N PHE A 121 -2.72 10.18 16.69
CA PHE A 121 -2.70 11.52 17.28
C PHE A 121 -3.88 11.78 18.22
N ASP A 122 -5.01 11.12 17.95
CA ASP A 122 -6.27 11.21 18.68
C ASP A 122 -6.47 10.04 19.67
N ALA A 123 -5.41 9.32 20.06
CA ALA A 123 -5.53 8.15 20.93
C ALA A 123 -6.02 8.51 22.34
N PHE A 124 -5.57 9.65 22.87
CA PHE A 124 -5.91 10.10 24.23
C PHE A 124 -6.48 11.52 24.28
N VAL A 125 -6.45 12.24 23.16
CA VAL A 125 -7.09 13.56 23.00
C VAL A 125 -8.04 13.47 21.81
N PRO A 126 -9.37 13.47 22.03
CA PRO A 126 -10.34 13.39 20.94
C PRO A 126 -10.10 14.47 19.88
N ASP A 127 -10.30 14.10 18.61
CA ASP A 127 -10.19 14.97 17.43
C ASP A 127 -8.83 15.64 17.18
N GLN A 128 -7.79 15.29 17.95
CA GLN A 128 -6.44 15.80 17.73
C GLN A 128 -5.86 15.29 16.40
N LYS A 129 -5.40 16.23 15.55
CA LYS A 129 -4.94 15.94 14.19
C LYS A 129 -3.65 16.67 13.86
N PHE A 130 -2.83 16.06 13.01
CA PHE A 130 -1.70 16.71 12.33
C PHE A 130 -2.06 16.91 10.87
N LEU A 131 -2.21 18.16 10.42
CA LEU A 131 -2.59 18.48 9.03
C LEU A 131 -3.83 17.69 8.52
N GLY A 132 -4.80 17.43 9.40
CA GLY A 132 -6.00 16.65 9.10
C GLY A 132 -5.85 15.13 9.26
N LEU A 133 -4.63 14.63 9.41
CA LEU A 133 -4.34 13.21 9.68
C LEU A 133 -4.64 12.89 11.15
N THR A 134 -5.16 11.68 11.38
CA THR A 134 -5.36 11.12 12.74
C THR A 134 -4.23 10.18 13.16
N ARG A 135 -3.38 9.79 12.22
CA ARG A 135 -2.36 8.75 12.40
C ARG A 135 -1.20 8.92 11.42
N MET A 136 -0.08 8.28 11.74
CA MET A 136 1.14 8.26 10.93
C MET A 136 1.78 6.87 11.05
N THR A 137 2.32 6.34 9.95
CA THR A 137 2.99 5.03 9.92
C THR A 137 4.45 5.23 9.55
N LEU A 138 5.35 5.00 10.50
CA LEU A 138 6.80 5.11 10.32
C LEU A 138 7.38 3.71 10.05
N ASN A 139 7.64 3.41 8.78
CA ASN A 139 8.33 2.20 8.34
C ASN A 139 9.86 2.38 8.48
N SER A 140 10.52 1.39 9.07
CA SER A 140 11.96 1.42 9.34
C SER A 140 12.83 1.14 8.10
N MET A 141 12.22 0.67 7.01
CA MET A 141 12.87 0.34 5.73
C MET A 141 13.97 -0.74 5.85
N VAL A 142 13.94 -1.57 6.89
CA VAL A 142 15.04 -2.52 7.17
C VAL A 142 15.15 -3.67 6.15
N GLN A 143 14.10 -3.94 5.37
CA GLN A 143 14.10 -4.97 4.33
C GLN A 143 14.52 -4.42 2.95
N ASP A 144 14.48 -3.10 2.77
CA ASP A 144 14.83 -2.43 1.52
C ASP A 144 16.18 -1.70 1.70
N PRO A 145 17.30 -2.26 1.21
CA PRO A 145 18.62 -1.62 1.34
C PRO A 145 18.72 -0.31 0.54
N SER A 146 17.83 -0.06 -0.42
CA SER A 146 17.80 1.16 -1.22
C SER A 146 17.03 2.29 -0.55
N PHE A 147 16.08 1.95 0.34
CA PHE A 147 15.12 2.85 0.98
C PHE A 147 14.14 3.54 0.01
N VAL A 148 14.15 3.20 -1.29
CA VAL A 148 13.38 3.90 -2.33
C VAL A 148 12.31 3.04 -2.99
N HIS A 149 12.27 1.72 -2.77
CA HIS A 149 11.34 0.83 -3.45
C HIS A 149 9.88 1.19 -3.13
N GLU A 150 9.58 1.36 -1.84
CA GLU A 150 8.21 1.64 -1.38
C GLU A 150 7.69 2.98 -1.93
N ASP A 151 8.51 4.04 -1.94
CA ASP A 151 8.14 5.33 -2.55
C ASP A 151 7.90 5.20 -4.06
N SER A 152 8.83 4.55 -4.77
CA SER A 152 8.79 4.41 -6.21
C SER A 152 7.58 3.59 -6.67
N ALA A 153 7.29 2.50 -5.97
CA ALA A 153 6.14 1.64 -6.25
C ALA A 153 4.82 2.40 -6.04
N TYR A 154 4.62 3.03 -4.87
CA TYR A 154 3.40 3.81 -4.62
C TYR A 154 3.23 4.97 -5.61
N ARG A 155 4.31 5.66 -5.98
CA ARG A 155 4.25 6.70 -7.01
C ARG A 155 3.81 6.15 -8.36
N LEU A 156 4.32 4.98 -8.76
CA LEU A 156 3.90 4.32 -9.99
C LEU A 156 2.43 3.89 -9.93
N TYR A 157 1.97 3.28 -8.83
CA TYR A 157 0.55 2.94 -8.67
C TYR A 157 -0.35 4.17 -8.86
N ARG A 158 -0.01 5.30 -8.21
CA ARG A 158 -0.79 6.54 -8.36
C ARG A 158 -0.72 7.09 -9.79
N ALA A 159 0.43 7.02 -10.45
CA ALA A 159 0.59 7.42 -11.86
C ALA A 159 -0.27 6.56 -12.81
N MET A 160 -0.50 5.30 -12.46
CA MET A 160 -1.39 4.37 -13.18
C MET A 160 -2.88 4.52 -12.79
N GLY A 161 -3.23 5.54 -12.01
CA GLY A 161 -4.60 5.83 -11.60
C GLY A 161 -5.12 4.92 -10.48
N ILE A 162 -4.24 4.20 -9.79
CA ILE A 162 -4.60 3.29 -8.70
C ILE A 162 -4.63 4.07 -7.39
N THR A 163 -5.68 3.85 -6.60
CA THR A 163 -5.75 4.37 -5.23
C THR A 163 -4.60 3.79 -4.42
N ALA A 164 -3.63 4.61 -4.05
CA ALA A 164 -2.48 4.18 -3.27
C ALA A 164 -2.03 5.27 -2.26
N PRO A 165 -1.41 4.85 -1.14
CA PRO A 165 -0.81 5.74 -0.16
C PRO A 165 0.20 6.72 -0.77
N ARG A 166 0.31 7.93 -0.23
CA ARG A 166 1.50 8.79 -0.40
C ARG A 166 2.61 8.39 0.56
N THR A 167 3.82 8.86 0.28
CA THR A 167 5.05 8.58 1.02
C THR A 167 5.85 9.86 1.26
N THR A 168 6.60 9.90 2.35
CA THR A 168 7.61 10.94 2.62
C THR A 168 8.69 10.41 3.53
N TYR A 169 9.91 10.91 3.39
CA TYR A 169 10.99 10.56 4.31
C TYR A 169 10.89 11.38 5.61
N SER A 170 11.31 10.76 6.70
CA SER A 170 11.39 11.39 8.01
C SER A 170 12.65 10.96 8.76
N TRP A 171 13.35 11.91 9.36
CA TRP A 171 14.42 11.62 10.31
C TRP A 171 13.83 11.51 11.71
N VAL A 172 13.96 10.35 12.34
CA VAL A 172 13.27 10.03 13.59
C VAL A 172 14.24 10.08 14.76
N LYS A 173 13.82 10.74 15.84
CA LYS A 173 14.45 10.66 17.17
C LYS A 173 13.45 10.17 18.20
N VAL A 174 13.91 9.39 19.16
CA VAL A 174 13.11 8.86 20.26
C VAL A 174 13.84 9.11 21.57
N ASN A 175 13.25 9.90 22.48
CA ASN A 175 13.87 10.33 23.73
C ASN A 175 15.27 10.93 23.53
N GLY A 176 15.45 11.68 22.43
CA GLY A 176 16.73 12.29 22.04
C GLY A 176 17.71 11.36 21.32
N ALA A 177 17.50 10.03 21.36
CA ALA A 177 18.31 9.07 20.62
C ALA A 177 17.98 9.11 19.13
N ASP A 178 19.00 8.98 18.28
CA ASP A 178 18.85 8.99 16.83
C ASP A 178 18.44 7.61 16.30
N PHE A 179 17.27 7.52 15.68
CA PHE A 179 16.74 6.29 15.06
C PHE A 179 16.97 6.28 13.54
N GLY A 180 17.41 7.41 12.97
CA GLY A 180 17.76 7.56 11.56
C GLY A 180 16.56 7.78 10.63
N LEU A 181 16.76 7.47 9.36
CA LEU A 181 15.79 7.68 8.28
C LEU A 181 14.66 6.63 8.30
N TYR A 182 13.42 7.10 8.23
CA TYR A 182 12.21 6.29 8.12
C TYR A 182 11.40 6.73 6.90
N MET A 183 10.59 5.82 6.37
CA MET A 183 9.53 6.16 5.43
C MET A 183 8.24 6.36 6.21
N ASN A 184 7.61 7.53 6.08
CA ASN A 184 6.24 7.72 6.51
C ASN A 184 5.29 7.38 5.36
N VAL A 185 4.50 6.34 5.54
CA VAL A 185 3.48 5.89 4.59
C VAL A 185 2.11 6.42 5.03
N GLU A 186 1.39 7.07 4.12
CA GLU A 186 0.02 7.51 4.34
C GLU A 186 -0.85 6.33 4.76
N SER A 187 -1.61 6.51 5.83
CA SER A 187 -2.44 5.42 6.32
C SER A 187 -3.63 5.21 5.41
N VAL A 188 -3.88 3.97 5.01
CA VAL A 188 -5.07 3.58 4.28
C VAL A 188 -6.26 3.66 5.23
N ASP A 189 -6.95 4.80 5.21
CA ASP A 189 -8.12 5.08 6.02
C ASP A 189 -9.10 6.01 5.27
N SER A 190 -10.20 6.35 5.93
CA SER A 190 -11.22 7.22 5.33
C SER A 190 -10.74 8.64 5.06
N GLN A 191 -9.62 9.12 5.65
CA GLN A 191 -9.06 10.43 5.29
C GLN A 191 -8.30 10.35 3.97
N MET A 192 -7.45 9.33 3.78
CA MET A 192 -6.78 9.10 2.50
C MET A 192 -7.80 8.91 1.38
N LEU A 193 -8.83 8.09 1.62
CA LEU A 193 -9.80 7.69 0.59
C LEU A 193 -10.65 8.85 0.07
N LYS A 194 -10.85 9.92 0.84
CA LYS A 194 -11.57 11.13 0.37
C LYS A 194 -10.94 11.76 -0.87
N ARG A 195 -9.64 11.53 -1.12
CA ARG A 195 -8.96 12.00 -2.33
C ARG A 195 -9.32 11.21 -3.59
N TRP A 196 -9.91 10.03 -3.41
CA TRP A 196 -10.09 9.03 -4.47
C TRP A 196 -11.55 8.63 -4.68
N MET A 197 -12.34 8.56 -3.62
CA MET A 197 -13.73 8.09 -3.67
C MET A 197 -14.55 8.51 -2.44
N THR A 198 -15.87 8.39 -2.56
CA THR A 198 -16.74 8.35 -1.38
C THR A 198 -16.81 6.92 -0.88
N VAL A 199 -15.98 6.59 0.11
CA VAL A 199 -15.88 5.24 0.67
C VAL A 199 -17.12 4.89 1.51
N ARG A 200 -17.66 3.69 1.31
CA ARG A 200 -18.64 3.03 2.18
C ARG A 200 -17.93 2.09 3.16
N HIS A 201 -17.17 1.13 2.65
CA HIS A 201 -16.42 0.18 3.47
C HIS A 201 -14.95 0.11 3.09
N LEU A 202 -14.12 -0.16 4.09
CA LEU A 202 -12.70 -0.49 3.91
C LEU A 202 -12.41 -1.78 4.65
N TYR A 203 -11.85 -2.76 3.96
CA TYR A 203 -11.45 -4.04 4.52
C TYR A 203 -9.96 -4.28 4.38
N SER A 204 -9.38 -5.01 5.32
CA SER A 204 -8.05 -5.60 5.21
C SER A 204 -8.15 -7.09 5.44
N SER A 205 -7.31 -7.88 4.79
CA SER A 205 -7.18 -9.29 5.15
C SER A 205 -6.41 -9.47 6.46
N ASN A 206 -6.81 -10.45 7.26
CA ASN A 206 -6.08 -11.00 8.41
C ASN A 206 -5.61 -12.45 8.20
N CYS A 207 -5.92 -13.05 7.04
CA CYS A 207 -5.45 -14.37 6.64
C CYS A 207 -4.27 -14.27 5.67
N TYR A 208 -3.42 -15.29 5.70
CA TYR A 208 -2.42 -15.54 4.65
C TYR A 208 -3.10 -16.04 3.38
N LEU A 209 -2.63 -15.62 2.20
CA LEU A 209 -3.18 -15.97 0.88
C LEU A 209 -4.66 -15.64 0.71
N ALA A 210 -5.12 -14.51 1.25
CA ALA A 210 -6.54 -14.20 1.23
C ALA A 210 -6.97 -13.69 -0.14
N ASP A 211 -7.84 -14.46 -0.77
CA ASP A 211 -8.53 -14.06 -2.00
C ASP A 211 -10.01 -13.75 -1.73
N ILE A 212 -10.69 -13.16 -2.71
CA ILE A 212 -12.08 -12.73 -2.64
C ILE A 212 -12.98 -13.92 -3.00
N THR A 213 -12.95 -14.95 -2.15
CA THR A 213 -13.64 -16.23 -2.38
C THR A 213 -14.50 -16.68 -1.18
N PRO A 214 -15.51 -17.56 -1.38
CA PRO A 214 -16.40 -18.00 -0.32
C PRO A 214 -15.68 -18.65 0.87
N SER A 215 -14.63 -19.44 0.61
CA SER A 215 -13.84 -20.12 1.63
C SER A 215 -13.06 -19.16 2.55
N GLN A 216 -12.84 -17.93 2.11
CA GLN A 216 -12.05 -16.92 2.82
C GLN A 216 -12.88 -15.69 3.22
N SER A 217 -14.21 -15.80 3.20
CA SER A 217 -15.12 -14.72 3.60
C SER A 217 -14.87 -14.19 5.03
N GLY A 218 -14.41 -15.06 5.95
CA GLY A 218 -14.05 -14.71 7.32
C GLY A 218 -12.70 -14.01 7.49
N CYS A 219 -11.90 -13.88 6.43
CA CYS A 219 -10.54 -13.34 6.50
C CYS A 219 -10.46 -11.81 6.49
N TYR A 220 -11.59 -11.12 6.31
CA TYR A 220 -11.58 -9.67 6.12
C TYR A 220 -12.06 -8.95 7.38
N ASP A 221 -11.25 -8.02 7.89
CA ASP A 221 -11.60 -7.13 8.99
C ASP A 221 -12.11 -5.78 8.48
N THR A 222 -13.19 -5.27 9.08
CA THR A 222 -13.72 -3.93 8.79
C THR A 222 -12.82 -2.87 9.41
N ASN A 223 -12.16 -2.06 8.59
CA ASN A 223 -11.35 -0.91 9.01
C ASN A 223 -12.13 0.41 8.99
N TYR A 224 -13.20 0.48 8.18
CA TYR A 224 -14.13 1.60 8.10
C TYR A 224 -15.47 1.14 7.54
N GLY A 225 -16.54 1.79 7.99
CA GLY A 225 -17.92 1.56 7.57
C GLY A 225 -18.75 0.84 8.63
N ASP A 226 -19.93 0.36 8.24
CA ASP A 226 -20.89 -0.30 9.13
C ASP A 226 -20.73 -1.83 9.12
N ASP A 227 -21.64 -2.53 9.81
CA ASP A 227 -21.61 -3.99 9.92
C ASP A 227 -22.29 -4.70 8.71
N ASP A 228 -22.92 -3.96 7.78
CA ASP A 228 -23.51 -4.54 6.56
C ASP A 228 -22.45 -4.83 5.51
N ARG A 229 -21.91 -6.04 5.57
CA ARG A 229 -20.92 -6.56 4.61
C ARG A 229 -21.53 -7.09 3.30
N SER A 230 -22.67 -6.53 2.86
CA SER A 230 -23.38 -6.99 1.65
C SER A 230 -22.56 -6.81 0.37
N ASP A 231 -21.78 -5.75 0.31
CA ASP A 231 -20.86 -5.44 -0.78
C ASP A 231 -19.72 -6.46 -0.89
N LEU A 232 -19.08 -6.81 0.24
CA LEU A 232 -18.07 -7.86 0.29
C LEU A 232 -18.66 -9.23 -0.08
N ARG A 233 -19.86 -9.57 0.42
CA ARG A 233 -20.56 -10.80 0.04
C ARG A 233 -20.86 -10.84 -1.46
N ALA A 234 -21.25 -9.71 -2.05
CA ALA A 234 -21.50 -9.61 -3.49
C ALA A 234 -20.20 -9.80 -4.30
N ALA A 235 -19.09 -9.19 -3.88
CA ALA A 235 -17.78 -9.39 -4.50
C ALA A 235 -17.35 -10.86 -4.44
N ILE A 236 -17.44 -11.49 -3.27
CA ILE A 236 -17.15 -12.91 -3.07
C ILE A 236 -18.03 -13.81 -3.95
N ALA A 237 -19.31 -13.50 -4.08
CA ALA A 237 -20.22 -14.30 -4.89
C ALA A 237 -19.83 -14.36 -6.38
N THR A 238 -19.08 -13.36 -6.87
CA THR A 238 -18.62 -13.34 -8.26
C THR A 238 -17.66 -14.48 -8.59
N SER A 239 -16.95 -15.03 -7.60
CA SER A 239 -16.02 -16.14 -7.83
C SER A 239 -16.72 -17.47 -8.18
N ASN A 240 -18.05 -17.52 -8.12
CA ASN A 240 -18.84 -18.70 -8.53
C ASN A 240 -19.19 -18.69 -10.04
N PHE A 241 -18.85 -17.62 -10.76
CA PHE A 241 -19.02 -17.53 -12.21
C PHE A 241 -17.69 -17.76 -12.93
N ASP A 242 -17.75 -18.03 -14.23
CA ASP A 242 -16.59 -18.19 -15.10
C ASP A 242 -16.74 -17.44 -16.43
N GLY A 243 -15.62 -17.28 -17.16
CA GLY A 243 -15.58 -16.71 -18.51
C GLY A 243 -16.33 -15.37 -18.66
N ALA A 244 -17.24 -15.32 -19.64
CA ALA A 244 -18.01 -14.13 -19.95
C ALA A 244 -19.04 -13.77 -18.86
N ASP A 245 -19.54 -14.77 -18.13
CA ASP A 245 -20.48 -14.56 -17.03
C ASP A 245 -19.76 -13.93 -15.84
N TRP A 246 -18.59 -14.45 -15.47
CA TRP A 246 -17.73 -13.82 -14.47
C TRP A 246 -17.41 -12.38 -14.84
N TRP A 247 -16.96 -12.12 -16.07
CA TRP A 247 -16.61 -10.77 -16.50
C TRP A 247 -17.80 -9.80 -16.36
N ARG A 248 -19.01 -10.23 -16.71
CA ARG A 248 -20.22 -9.41 -16.55
C ARG A 248 -20.57 -9.15 -15.08
N GLU A 249 -20.47 -10.15 -14.22
CA GLU A 249 -20.84 -10.02 -12.80
C GLU A 249 -19.79 -9.22 -12.00
N ILE A 250 -18.49 -9.46 -12.21
CA ILE A 250 -17.43 -8.71 -11.53
C ILE A 250 -17.46 -7.21 -11.89
N ASN A 251 -17.79 -6.85 -13.13
CA ASN A 251 -17.91 -5.45 -13.55
C ASN A 251 -19.04 -4.67 -12.85
N LYS A 252 -19.98 -5.35 -12.19
CA LYS A 252 -21.02 -4.70 -11.37
C LYS A 252 -20.49 -4.27 -10.00
N VAL A 253 -19.54 -5.01 -9.46
CA VAL A 253 -19.06 -4.87 -8.07
C VAL A 253 -17.59 -4.43 -7.96
N ALA A 254 -16.86 -4.38 -9.07
CA ALA A 254 -15.47 -3.94 -9.12
C ALA A 254 -15.28 -2.79 -10.11
N ASP A 255 -14.30 -1.93 -9.84
CA ASP A 255 -13.70 -1.08 -10.86
C ASP A 255 -12.62 -1.88 -11.60
N MET A 256 -13.02 -2.63 -12.63
CA MET A 256 -12.11 -3.54 -13.33
C MET A 256 -10.97 -2.84 -14.06
N ASN A 257 -11.12 -1.56 -14.43
CA ASN A 257 -10.01 -0.79 -14.98
C ASN A 257 -8.92 -0.58 -13.91
N ALA A 258 -9.31 -0.24 -12.69
CA ALA A 258 -8.36 -0.10 -11.58
C ALA A 258 -7.71 -1.45 -11.21
N VAL A 259 -8.47 -2.55 -11.22
CA VAL A 259 -7.95 -3.90 -10.96
C VAL A 259 -6.93 -4.32 -12.02
N ILE A 260 -7.24 -4.12 -13.32
CA ILE A 260 -6.31 -4.46 -14.41
C ILE A 260 -5.05 -3.59 -14.34
N ASN A 261 -5.19 -2.29 -14.05
CA ASN A 261 -4.04 -1.41 -13.87
C ASN A 261 -3.17 -1.85 -12.68
N LEU A 262 -3.79 -2.29 -11.57
CA LEU A 262 -3.07 -2.88 -10.44
C LEU A 262 -2.26 -4.09 -10.89
N MET A 263 -2.89 -5.07 -11.55
CA MET A 263 -2.20 -6.28 -12.01
C MET A 263 -1.02 -5.94 -12.94
N ALA A 264 -1.21 -5.02 -13.89
CA ALA A 264 -0.13 -4.57 -14.77
C ALA A 264 1.01 -3.88 -14.00
N THR A 265 0.67 -3.12 -12.95
CA THR A 265 1.67 -2.44 -12.11
C THR A 265 2.38 -3.42 -11.18
N ASP A 266 1.69 -4.40 -10.62
CA ASP A 266 2.28 -5.48 -9.82
C ASP A 266 3.31 -6.22 -10.67
N ILE A 267 2.97 -6.62 -11.90
CA ILE A 267 3.91 -7.27 -12.83
C ILE A 267 5.14 -6.38 -13.09
N TYR A 268 4.93 -5.10 -13.42
CA TYR A 268 6.04 -4.18 -13.70
C TYR A 268 6.97 -3.97 -12.49
N THR A 269 6.39 -3.92 -11.30
CA THR A 269 7.14 -3.76 -10.04
C THR A 269 7.63 -5.08 -9.46
N SER A 270 7.24 -6.22 -10.06
CA SER A 270 7.47 -7.55 -9.50
C SER A 270 7.04 -7.65 -8.03
N ASN A 271 5.84 -7.15 -7.73
CA ASN A 271 5.24 -7.20 -6.40
C ASN A 271 4.71 -8.60 -6.07
N TRP A 272 5.63 -9.52 -5.75
CA TRP A 272 5.36 -10.93 -5.47
C TRP A 272 4.57 -11.18 -4.17
N ASP A 273 4.62 -10.24 -3.21
CA ASP A 273 3.87 -10.30 -1.94
C ASP A 273 2.56 -9.48 -2.01
N GLY A 274 2.12 -9.14 -3.23
CA GLY A 274 0.90 -8.39 -3.52
C GLY A 274 -0.33 -9.27 -3.75
N TYR A 275 -1.43 -8.64 -4.17
CA TYR A 275 -2.68 -9.36 -4.46
C TYR A 275 -2.61 -10.20 -5.74
N THR A 276 -1.90 -9.72 -6.77
CA THR A 276 -1.90 -10.33 -8.11
C THR A 276 -1.11 -11.63 -8.18
N ASP A 277 -0.15 -11.85 -7.27
CA ASP A 277 0.67 -13.07 -7.24
C ASP A 277 0.10 -14.12 -6.27
N VAL A 278 0.69 -15.32 -6.25
CA VAL A 278 0.29 -16.49 -5.47
C VAL A 278 0.18 -16.23 -3.97
N VAL A 279 0.84 -15.18 -3.46
CA VAL A 279 0.84 -14.83 -2.03
C VAL A 279 -0.44 -14.09 -1.62
N GLN A 280 -1.12 -13.40 -2.54
CA GLN A 280 -2.40 -12.72 -2.33
C GLN A 280 -2.43 -11.94 -1.00
N ASN A 281 -1.47 -11.04 -0.81
CA ASN A 281 -1.20 -10.37 0.46
C ASN A 281 -1.03 -8.85 0.25
N ASN A 282 -0.89 -8.12 1.36
CA ASN A 282 -0.60 -6.69 1.40
C ASN A 282 -1.53 -5.82 0.55
N TYR A 283 -2.84 -5.96 0.78
CA TYR A 283 -3.83 -5.10 0.14
C TYR A 283 -5.00 -4.75 1.06
N TYR A 284 -5.74 -3.72 0.67
CA TYR A 284 -7.06 -3.40 1.20
C TYR A 284 -8.11 -3.46 0.09
N LEU A 285 -9.36 -3.72 0.47
CA LEU A 285 -10.53 -3.55 -0.40
C LEU A 285 -11.30 -2.32 0.04
N ALA A 286 -11.42 -1.32 -0.83
CA ALA A 286 -12.22 -0.14 -0.58
C ALA A 286 -13.45 -0.14 -1.49
N PHE A 287 -14.63 -0.21 -0.89
CA PHE A 287 -15.93 -0.14 -1.57
C PHE A 287 -16.45 1.29 -1.53
N ASP A 288 -16.89 1.80 -2.67
CA ASP A 288 -17.60 3.08 -2.74
C ASP A 288 -19.11 2.93 -2.45
N THR A 289 -19.81 4.06 -2.38
CA THR A 289 -21.27 4.08 -2.14
C THR A 289 -22.10 3.47 -3.27
N ALA A 290 -21.51 3.23 -4.45
CA ALA A 290 -22.16 2.51 -5.54
C ALA A 290 -21.95 0.98 -5.42
N GLY A 291 -21.19 0.52 -4.42
CA GLY A 291 -20.89 -0.89 -4.19
C GLY A 291 -19.74 -1.42 -5.06
N LYS A 292 -18.97 -0.53 -5.71
CA LYS A 292 -17.79 -0.94 -6.48
C LYS A 292 -16.54 -0.91 -5.62
N PHE A 293 -15.78 -2.00 -5.62
CA PHE A 293 -14.48 -2.04 -4.95
C PHE A 293 -13.32 -1.63 -5.86
N ARG A 294 -12.29 -1.08 -5.20
CA ARG A 294 -10.92 -0.99 -5.70
C ARG A 294 -10.00 -1.73 -4.73
N ILE A 295 -8.94 -2.30 -5.29
CA ILE A 295 -7.86 -2.91 -4.52
C ILE A 295 -6.79 -1.84 -4.30
N ILE A 296 -6.32 -1.70 -3.06
CA ILE A 296 -5.32 -0.72 -2.67
C ILE A 296 -4.06 -1.49 -2.26
N PRO A 297 -2.92 -1.31 -2.95
CA PRO A 297 -1.68 -1.96 -2.58
C PRO A 297 -1.17 -1.42 -1.24
N TRP A 298 -0.50 -2.28 -0.48
CA TRP A 298 0.13 -1.98 0.79
C TRP A 298 1.49 -2.69 0.87
N GLY A 299 2.37 -2.33 1.81
CA GLY A 299 3.65 -3.03 2.06
C GLY A 299 4.52 -3.23 0.80
N GLN A 300 5.06 -2.15 0.24
CA GLN A 300 5.75 -2.19 -1.07
C GLN A 300 7.28 -2.16 -0.93
N ASP A 301 7.82 -2.59 0.20
CA ASP A 301 9.26 -2.70 0.44
C ASP A 301 9.91 -3.86 -0.33
N GLY A 302 9.13 -4.90 -0.65
CA GLY A 302 9.56 -6.05 -1.46
C GLY A 302 9.47 -5.85 -2.99
N ALA A 303 8.98 -4.70 -3.46
CA ALA A 303 8.92 -4.36 -4.87
C ALA A 303 10.33 -4.17 -5.47
N PHE A 304 10.45 -4.28 -6.79
CA PHE A 304 11.70 -4.25 -7.54
C PHE A 304 12.77 -5.21 -6.97
N PRO A 305 12.41 -6.49 -6.72
CA PRO A 305 13.31 -7.44 -6.13
C PRO A 305 14.54 -7.68 -7.02
N MET A 306 15.69 -7.78 -6.36
CA MET A 306 16.95 -8.13 -7.01
C MET A 306 17.09 -9.63 -7.25
N ASP A 307 16.32 -10.46 -6.52
CA ASP A 307 16.31 -11.92 -6.66
C ASP A 307 15.51 -12.31 -7.91
N PRO A 308 16.13 -12.99 -8.90
CA PRO A 308 15.42 -13.47 -10.09
C PRO A 308 14.20 -14.35 -9.78
N SER A 309 14.21 -15.09 -8.66
CA SER A 309 13.09 -15.95 -8.27
C SER A 309 11.88 -15.20 -7.71
N ALA A 310 12.06 -13.91 -7.37
CA ALA A 310 10.99 -13.01 -6.94
C ALA A 310 10.53 -12.07 -8.07
N GLN A 311 11.11 -12.19 -9.27
CA GLN A 311 10.63 -11.46 -10.44
C GLN A 311 9.34 -12.09 -10.94
N LEU A 312 8.32 -11.27 -11.18
CA LEU A 312 7.07 -11.73 -11.77
C LEU A 312 7.26 -11.92 -13.28
N ASP A 313 7.52 -13.14 -13.72
CA ASP A 313 7.58 -13.53 -15.12
C ASP A 313 6.29 -14.22 -15.54
N TRP A 314 5.26 -13.42 -15.87
CA TRP A 314 4.02 -13.93 -16.47
C TRP A 314 4.21 -14.30 -17.96
N LEU A 315 5.41 -14.71 -18.37
CA LEU A 315 5.83 -15.05 -19.74
C LEU A 315 6.47 -16.43 -19.84
#